data_AF-A0AAJ4W8K4-F1
#
_entry.id   AF-A0AAJ4W8K4-F1
#
_cell.length_a   1.000
_cell.length_b   1.000
_cell.length_c   1.000
_cell.angle_alpha   90.00
_cell.angle_beta   90.00
_cell.angle_gamma   90.00
#
_symmetry.space_group_name_H-M   'P 1'
#
loop_
_entity.id
_entity.type
_entity.pdbx_description
1 polymer ?
#
loop_
_entity_poly.entity_id
_entity_poly.type
_entity_poly.pdbx_seq_one_letter_code
_entity_poly.pdbx_strand_id
1 'polypeptide(L)'
;MYDNLHPSRIVVGERSDRARHFAELLQQGAIKKEIKVILTESTEEEAIKLLSNSYLAMRIAFFNEVDTFSEINELNSKDIIDGMCLDPRIGNHYNNPSFGYGGYCLPKDIRQLRSCYHDIPNSIINAIVDANTIRKNFISNSIAKRKPEVVGIYRLTMESQSDNFRESSTISIIKHLIAKNIRVIVYEPLLESDRFIEVELIRDVAEFKQRADIIMTNRVSPDLSDVIDKVYSRDIYLRD
;
A
#
# COMPACT_ATOMS: atom_id res chain seq x y z
N MET A 1 -15.91 -8.67 -1.11
CA MET A 1 -16.79 -9.86 -1.05
C MET A 1 -16.13 -11.10 -1.67
N TYR A 2 -15.37 -10.97 -2.76
CA TYR A 2 -14.69 -12.08 -3.45
C TYR A 2 -13.83 -12.98 -2.53
N ASP A 3 -13.00 -12.40 -1.66
CA ASP A 3 -12.06 -13.18 -0.83
C ASP A 3 -12.76 -14.10 0.19
N ASN A 4 -13.99 -13.79 0.62
CA ASN A 4 -14.78 -14.68 1.46
C ASN A 4 -15.39 -15.83 0.67
N LEU A 5 -15.65 -15.64 -0.63
CA LEU A 5 -16.12 -16.70 -1.53
C LEU A 5 -14.97 -17.61 -1.98
N HIS A 6 -13.74 -17.09 -2.01
CA HIS A 6 -12.53 -17.81 -2.43
C HIS A 6 -11.40 -17.73 -1.38
N PRO A 7 -11.64 -18.14 -0.12
CA PRO A 7 -10.67 -17.93 0.94
C PRO A 7 -9.40 -18.76 0.73
N SER A 8 -8.26 -18.18 1.10
CA SER A 8 -6.98 -18.90 1.12
C SER A 8 -6.99 -20.01 2.17
N ARG A 9 -7.56 -19.73 3.35
CA ARG A 9 -7.76 -20.64 4.49
C ARG A 9 -8.83 -20.08 5.44
N ILE A 10 -9.34 -20.92 6.34
CA ILE A 10 -10.15 -20.52 7.50
C ILE A 10 -9.35 -20.83 8.76
N VAL A 11 -9.26 -19.87 9.67
CA VAL A 11 -8.61 -20.03 10.98
C VAL A 11 -9.63 -19.65 12.05
N VAL A 12 -9.79 -20.50 13.07
CA VAL A 12 -10.68 -20.23 14.21
C VAL A 12 -9.87 -20.38 15.50
N GLY A 13 -9.90 -19.35 16.33
CA GLY A 13 -9.17 -19.25 17.59
C GLY A 13 -9.81 -20.03 18.75
N GLU A 14 -10.39 -21.19 18.47
CA GLU A 14 -10.83 -22.12 19.50
C GLU A 14 -10.77 -23.59 19.04
N ARG A 15 -10.40 -24.49 19.97
CA ARG A 15 -10.41 -25.95 19.77
C ARG A 15 -11.63 -26.62 20.41
N SER A 16 -12.78 -26.51 19.75
CA SER A 16 -14.05 -27.11 20.22
C SER A 16 -14.95 -27.58 19.06
N ASP A 17 -16.00 -28.32 19.41
CA ASP A 17 -17.03 -28.72 18.44
C ASP A 17 -17.81 -27.52 17.89
N ARG A 18 -18.08 -26.49 18.71
CA ARG A 18 -18.74 -25.26 18.23
C ARG A 18 -17.86 -24.48 17.25
N ALA A 19 -16.55 -24.44 17.47
CA ALA A 19 -15.60 -23.82 16.56
C ALA A 19 -15.51 -24.55 15.22
N ARG A 20 -15.53 -25.90 15.27
CA ARG A 20 -15.62 -26.74 14.07
C ARG A 20 -16.91 -26.47 13.29
N HIS A 21 -18.05 -26.45 13.98
CA HIS A 21 -19.33 -26.16 13.35
C HIS A 21 -19.36 -24.76 12.71
N PHE A 22 -18.80 -23.75 13.39
CA PHE A 22 -18.66 -22.41 12.82
C PHE A 22 -17.78 -22.40 11.56
N ALA A 23 -16.64 -23.10 11.56
CA ALA A 23 -15.79 -23.22 10.38
C ALA A 23 -16.50 -23.90 9.21
N GLU A 24 -17.32 -24.93 9.47
CA GLU A 24 -18.14 -25.61 8.47
C GLU A 24 -19.16 -24.66 7.84
N LEU A 25 -19.82 -23.80 8.65
CA LEU A 25 -20.73 -22.78 8.13
C LEU A 25 -20.02 -21.79 7.19
N LEU A 26 -18.79 -21.38 7.54
CA LEU A 26 -17.96 -20.53 6.66
C LEU A 26 -17.59 -21.25 5.36
N GLN A 27 -17.25 -22.55 5.42
CA GLN A 27 -16.98 -23.35 4.22
C GLN A 27 -18.21 -23.51 3.33
N GLN A 28 -19.41 -23.69 3.92
CA GLN A 28 -20.67 -23.79 3.17
C GLN A 28 -20.99 -22.50 2.40
N GLY A 29 -20.66 -21.34 2.98
CA GLY A 29 -20.84 -20.04 2.34
C GLY A 29 -19.83 -19.74 1.22
N ALA A 30 -18.77 -20.54 1.07
CA ALA A 30 -17.71 -20.30 0.10
C ALA A 30 -17.92 -21.07 -1.23
N ILE A 31 -17.51 -20.44 -2.34
CA ILE A 31 -17.50 -21.07 -3.67
C ILE A 31 -16.34 -22.05 -3.77
N LYS A 32 -15.15 -21.65 -3.30
CA LYS A 32 -13.95 -22.49 -3.32
C LYS A 32 -14.17 -23.76 -2.50
N LYS A 33 -13.83 -24.91 -3.09
CA LYS A 33 -13.89 -26.23 -2.42
C LYS A 33 -12.56 -26.55 -1.74
N GLU A 34 -12.62 -27.47 -0.78
CA GLU A 34 -11.44 -27.97 -0.05
C GLU A 34 -10.62 -26.87 0.64
N ILE A 35 -11.32 -25.93 1.29
CA ILE A 35 -10.68 -24.86 2.06
C ILE A 35 -10.04 -25.46 3.31
N LYS A 36 -8.74 -25.24 3.48
CA LYS A 36 -8.02 -25.65 4.69
C LYS A 36 -8.56 -24.92 5.92
N VAL A 37 -8.95 -25.68 6.94
CA VAL A 37 -9.40 -25.18 8.25
C VAL A 37 -8.31 -25.43 9.28
N ILE A 38 -8.02 -24.43 10.11
CA ILE A 38 -7.09 -24.52 11.24
C ILE A 38 -7.84 -24.10 12.50
N LEU A 39 -7.93 -25.02 13.47
CA LEU A 39 -8.44 -24.73 14.81
C LEU A 39 -7.25 -24.57 15.76
N THR A 40 -7.17 -23.44 16.44
CA THR A 40 -6.08 -23.09 17.35
C THR A 40 -6.62 -22.37 18.59
N GLU A 41 -5.79 -21.97 19.54
CA GLU A 41 -6.24 -21.07 20.61
C GLU A 41 -6.28 -19.61 20.12
N SER A 42 -6.99 -18.75 20.84
CA SER A 42 -7.24 -17.36 20.42
C SER A 42 -5.96 -16.56 20.21
N THR A 43 -4.94 -16.76 21.05
CA THR A 43 -3.67 -16.02 20.98
C THR A 43 -2.90 -16.35 19.70
N GLU A 44 -2.84 -17.63 19.32
CA GLU A 44 -2.21 -18.05 18.07
C GLU A 44 -2.99 -17.58 16.83
N GLU A 45 -4.32 -17.52 16.89
CA GLU A 45 -5.12 -16.97 15.80
C GLU A 45 -4.82 -15.48 15.58
N GLU A 46 -4.79 -14.70 16.65
CA GLU A 46 -4.42 -13.28 16.59
C GLU A 46 -2.98 -13.11 16.06
N ALA A 47 -2.05 -13.94 16.54
CA ALA A 47 -0.66 -13.94 16.04
C ALA A 47 -0.59 -14.26 14.55
N ILE A 48 -1.35 -15.25 14.05
CA ILE A 48 -1.42 -15.58 12.62
C ILE A 48 -1.88 -14.36 11.82
N LYS A 49 -2.88 -13.62 12.30
CA LYS A 49 -3.37 -12.42 11.62
C LYS A 49 -2.29 -11.33 11.53
N LEU A 50 -1.70 -10.96 12.67
CA LEU A 50 -0.71 -9.88 12.75
C LEU A 50 0.57 -10.23 11.97
N LEU A 51 1.08 -11.46 12.11
CA LEU A 51 2.28 -11.91 11.41
C LEU A 51 2.07 -12.05 9.90
N SER A 52 0.91 -12.54 9.45
CA SER A 52 0.60 -12.63 8.01
C SER A 52 0.63 -11.25 7.36
N ASN A 53 -0.02 -10.26 7.98
CA ASN A 53 -0.05 -8.89 7.46
C ASN A 53 1.32 -8.22 7.55
N SER A 54 2.10 -8.52 8.57
CA SER A 54 3.47 -8.00 8.71
C SER A 54 4.40 -8.55 7.62
N TYR A 55 4.26 -9.83 7.25
CA TYR A 55 5.00 -10.40 6.11
C TYR A 55 4.64 -9.71 4.79
N LEU A 56 3.36 -9.46 4.53
CA LEU A 56 2.92 -8.75 3.33
C LEU A 56 3.50 -7.33 3.27
N ALA A 57 3.46 -6.60 4.38
CA ALA A 57 4.04 -5.28 4.45
C ALA A 57 5.57 -5.28 4.32
N MET A 58 6.25 -6.27 4.90
CA MET A 58 7.68 -6.49 4.69
C MET A 58 8.01 -6.68 3.22
N ARG A 59 7.21 -7.48 2.51
CA ARG A 59 7.40 -7.73 1.08
C ARG A 59 7.25 -6.44 0.26
N ILE A 60 6.21 -5.64 0.51
CA ILE A 60 6.06 -4.34 -0.15
C ILE A 60 7.23 -3.40 0.18
N ALA A 61 7.61 -3.31 1.45
CA ALA A 61 8.72 -2.48 1.90
C ALA A 61 10.02 -2.86 1.20
N PHE A 62 10.30 -4.16 1.09
CA PHE A 62 11.47 -4.68 0.39
C PHE A 62 11.50 -4.29 -1.09
N PHE A 63 10.41 -4.49 -1.84
CA PHE A 63 10.36 -4.07 -3.25
C PHE A 63 10.42 -2.55 -3.42
N ASN A 64 9.91 -1.78 -2.46
CA ASN A 64 10.08 -0.33 -2.43
C ASN A 64 11.52 0.11 -2.17
N GLU A 65 12.28 -0.63 -1.37
CA GLU A 65 13.72 -0.38 -1.18
C GLU A 65 14.53 -0.74 -2.43
N VAL A 66 14.21 -1.87 -3.09
CA VAL A 66 14.78 -2.24 -4.40
C VAL A 66 14.51 -1.14 -5.43
N ASP A 67 13.29 -0.62 -5.46
CA ASP A 67 12.92 0.47 -6.36
C ASP A 67 13.63 1.79 -6.02
N THR A 68 13.79 2.09 -4.73
CA THR A 68 14.56 3.27 -4.26
C THR A 68 16.02 3.16 -4.66
N PHE A 69 16.63 1.99 -4.47
CA PHE A 69 18.00 1.69 -4.91
C PHE A 69 18.13 1.88 -6.43
N SER A 70 17.17 1.37 -7.19
CA SER A 70 17.17 1.46 -8.65
C SER A 70 17.03 2.92 -9.12
N GLU A 71 16.13 3.70 -8.52
CA GLU A 71 15.95 5.12 -8.86
C GLU A 71 17.19 5.96 -8.57
N ILE A 72 17.85 5.75 -7.43
CA ILE A 72 19.06 6.50 -7.04
C ILE A 72 20.23 6.22 -7.99
N ASN A 73 20.34 4.99 -8.46
CA ASN A 73 21.45 4.54 -9.31
C ASN A 73 21.10 4.56 -10.82
N GLU A 74 19.97 5.17 -11.19
CA GLU A 74 19.51 5.26 -12.59
C GLU A 74 19.38 3.88 -13.29
N LEU A 75 18.96 2.86 -12.52
CA LEU A 75 18.75 1.50 -13.00
C LEU A 75 17.28 1.24 -13.37
N ASN A 76 17.04 0.24 -14.21
CA ASN A 76 15.70 -0.21 -14.53
C ASN A 76 15.14 -1.12 -13.42
N SER A 77 14.26 -0.57 -12.56
CA SER A 77 13.58 -1.33 -11.51
C SER A 77 12.85 -2.57 -12.03
N LYS A 78 12.23 -2.48 -13.21
CA LYS A 78 11.43 -3.58 -13.78
C LYS A 78 12.31 -4.78 -14.09
N ASP A 79 13.45 -4.57 -14.74
CA ASP A 79 14.37 -5.65 -15.11
C ASP A 79 14.94 -6.33 -13.86
N ILE A 80 15.25 -5.56 -12.83
CA ILE A 80 15.74 -6.07 -11.54
C ILE A 80 14.65 -6.91 -10.85
N ILE A 81 13.44 -6.38 -10.71
CA ILE A 81 12.34 -7.07 -10.03
C ILE A 81 11.92 -8.33 -10.80
N ASP A 82 11.81 -8.25 -12.13
CA ASP A 82 11.49 -9.40 -12.97
C ASP A 82 12.56 -10.49 -12.81
N GLY A 83 13.85 -10.12 -12.88
CA GLY A 83 14.96 -11.05 -12.68
C GLY A 83 14.93 -11.75 -11.31
N MET A 84 14.66 -10.99 -10.23
CA MET A 84 14.51 -11.57 -8.89
C MET A 84 13.29 -12.51 -8.80
N CYS A 85 12.17 -12.13 -9.41
CA CYS A 85 10.91 -12.86 -9.29
C CYS A 85 10.85 -14.13 -10.17
N LEU A 86 11.86 -14.38 -11.01
CA LEU A 86 12.06 -15.68 -11.67
C LEU A 86 12.42 -16.79 -10.67
N ASP A 87 12.95 -16.45 -9.49
CA ASP A 87 13.11 -17.42 -8.41
C ASP A 87 11.73 -17.76 -7.82
N PRO A 88 11.30 -19.03 -7.89
CA PRO A 88 9.96 -19.43 -7.43
C PRO A 88 9.76 -19.25 -5.92
N ARG A 89 10.84 -19.13 -5.13
CA ARG A 89 10.77 -18.86 -3.68
C ARG A 89 10.44 -17.39 -3.39
N ILE A 90 10.73 -16.49 -4.34
CA ILE A 90 10.34 -15.08 -4.29
C ILE A 90 8.95 -14.90 -4.91
N GLY A 91 8.75 -15.44 -6.12
CA GLY A 91 7.49 -15.43 -6.85
C GLY A 91 7.10 -14.06 -7.43
N ASN A 92 6.34 -14.08 -8.53
CA ASN A 92 5.94 -12.87 -9.27
C ASN A 92 4.54 -12.35 -8.89
N HIS A 93 4.34 -12.06 -7.60
CA HIS A 93 3.10 -11.49 -7.06
C HIS A 93 3.41 -10.50 -5.94
N TYR A 94 2.53 -9.53 -5.69
CA TYR A 94 2.64 -8.60 -4.55
C TYR A 94 4.03 -7.94 -4.48
N ASN A 95 4.50 -7.45 -5.62
CA ASN A 95 5.86 -6.97 -5.86
C ASN A 95 5.89 -5.63 -6.61
N ASN A 96 4.73 -5.03 -6.88
CA ASN A 96 4.66 -3.76 -7.57
C ASN A 96 5.06 -2.62 -6.62
N PRO A 97 6.12 -1.84 -6.93
CA PRO A 97 6.49 -0.72 -6.08
C PRO A 97 5.37 0.31 -5.97
N SER A 98 5.43 1.05 -4.87
CA SER A 98 4.45 2.06 -4.51
C SER A 98 5.12 3.19 -3.74
N PHE A 99 4.34 4.17 -3.32
CA PHE A 99 4.81 5.24 -2.45
C PHE A 99 5.01 4.81 -0.97
N GLY A 100 4.81 3.53 -0.68
CA GLY A 100 4.78 2.95 0.65
C GLY A 100 3.52 2.09 0.79
N TYR A 101 3.54 1.13 1.72
CA TYR A 101 2.33 0.40 2.05
C TYR A 101 1.39 1.27 2.89
N GLY A 102 0.09 0.96 2.83
CA GLY A 102 -0.94 1.62 3.62
C GLY A 102 -2.24 0.81 3.60
N GLY A 103 -3.37 1.49 3.51
CA GLY A 103 -4.69 0.86 3.71
C GLY A 103 -4.97 0.65 5.20
N TYR A 104 -6.16 0.13 5.52
CA TYR A 104 -6.62 0.09 6.92
C TYR A 104 -5.87 -0.95 7.78
N CYS A 105 -5.58 -2.12 7.22
CA CYS A 105 -5.08 -3.25 8.02
C CYS A 105 -3.57 -3.20 8.23
N LEU A 106 -2.76 -2.95 7.18
CA LEU A 106 -1.30 -3.13 7.27
C LEU A 106 -0.64 -2.19 8.30
N PRO A 107 -0.84 -0.86 8.26
CA PRO A 107 -0.15 0.03 9.20
C PRO A 107 -0.66 -0.14 10.63
N LYS A 108 -1.94 -0.48 10.83
CA LYS A 108 -2.50 -0.76 12.16
C LYS A 108 -1.90 -2.04 12.75
N ASP A 109 -1.92 -3.12 11.99
CA ASP A 109 -1.53 -4.45 12.48
C ASP A 109 -0.03 -4.53 12.76
N ILE A 110 0.82 -3.86 11.97
CA ILE A 110 2.27 -3.82 12.24
C ILE A 110 2.57 -2.95 13.47
N ARG A 111 1.85 -1.84 13.66
CA ARG A 111 1.99 -1.03 14.88
C ARG A 111 1.58 -1.83 16.12
N GLN A 112 0.49 -2.59 16.02
CA GLN A 112 0.06 -3.51 17.07
C GLN A 112 1.12 -4.57 17.32
N LEU A 113 1.61 -5.26 16.27
CA LEU A 113 2.65 -6.27 16.41
C LEU A 113 3.92 -5.71 17.05
N ARG A 114 4.35 -4.50 16.64
CA ARG A 114 5.51 -3.84 17.24
C ARG A 114 5.34 -3.62 18.74
N SER A 115 4.13 -3.30 19.20
CA SER A 115 3.84 -3.18 20.64
C SER A 115 3.92 -4.53 21.37
N CYS A 116 3.49 -5.63 20.74
CA CYS A 116 3.65 -6.98 21.27
C CYS A 116 5.13 -7.40 21.39
N TYR A 117 6.00 -6.80 20.59
CA TYR A 117 7.44 -7.06 20.55
C TYR A 117 8.26 -6.11 21.45
N HIS A 118 7.63 -5.31 22.32
CA HIS A 118 8.34 -4.31 23.14
C HIS A 118 9.47 -4.92 23.98
N ASP A 119 9.21 -6.04 24.65
CA ASP A 119 10.16 -6.74 25.50
C ASP A 119 10.80 -7.97 24.81
N ILE A 120 10.57 -8.12 23.50
CA ILE A 120 11.08 -9.24 22.70
C ILE A 120 12.22 -8.73 21.81
N PRO A 121 13.43 -9.29 21.90
CA PRO A 121 14.52 -8.93 21.00
C PRO A 121 14.12 -9.10 19.53
N ASN A 122 14.12 -8.00 18.76
CA ASN A 122 13.74 -8.01 17.35
C ASN A 122 14.43 -6.91 16.55
N SER A 123 14.63 -7.16 15.26
CA SER A 123 15.15 -6.19 14.29
C SER A 123 14.19 -5.98 13.12
N ILE A 124 13.61 -7.07 12.62
CA ILE A 124 12.79 -7.07 11.40
C ILE A 124 11.50 -6.26 11.59
N ILE A 125 10.78 -6.43 12.69
CA ILE A 125 9.47 -5.78 12.90
C ILE A 125 9.61 -4.26 12.92
N ASN A 126 10.64 -3.74 13.61
CA ASN A 126 10.95 -2.31 13.60
C ASN A 126 11.38 -1.84 12.19
N ALA A 127 12.25 -2.59 11.53
CA ALA A 127 12.74 -2.25 10.19
C ALA A 127 11.60 -2.12 9.16
N ILE A 128 10.55 -2.95 9.23
CA ILE A 128 9.39 -2.85 8.33
C ILE A 128 8.68 -1.48 8.47
N VAL A 129 8.51 -1.00 9.70
CA VAL A 129 7.87 0.30 9.97
C VAL A 129 8.76 1.45 9.49
N ASP A 130 10.06 1.36 9.79
CA ASP A 130 11.03 2.39 9.44
C ASP A 130 11.20 2.49 7.92
N ALA A 131 11.28 1.35 7.22
CA ALA A 131 11.37 1.27 5.76
C ALA A 131 10.21 2.02 5.07
N ASN A 132 8.99 1.91 5.60
CA ASN A 132 7.84 2.64 5.03
C ASN A 132 7.96 4.16 5.21
N THR A 133 8.50 4.59 6.35
CA THR A 133 8.74 6.02 6.64
C THR A 133 9.85 6.57 5.75
N ILE A 134 10.95 5.82 5.61
CA ILE A 134 12.07 6.14 4.73
C ILE A 134 11.59 6.25 3.28
N ARG A 135 10.78 5.30 2.81
CA ARG A 135 10.21 5.32 1.45
C ARG A 135 9.36 6.58 1.20
N LYS A 136 8.43 6.91 2.10
CA LYS A 136 7.59 8.13 1.97
C LYS A 136 8.43 9.40 1.94
N ASN A 137 9.48 9.47 2.77
CA ASN A 137 10.43 10.58 2.75
C ASN A 137 11.18 10.66 1.42
N PHE A 138 11.69 9.52 0.94
CA PHE A 138 12.38 9.41 -0.34
C PHE A 138 11.51 9.94 -1.49
N ILE A 139 10.27 9.46 -1.64
CA ILE A 139 9.34 9.91 -2.69
C ILE A 139 9.11 11.41 -2.64
N SER A 140 8.81 11.96 -1.45
CA SER A 140 8.60 13.41 -1.30
C SER A 140 9.84 14.23 -1.68
N ASN A 141 11.04 13.72 -1.36
CA ASN A 141 12.31 14.36 -1.72
C ASN A 141 12.60 14.24 -3.22
N SER A 142 12.31 13.11 -3.86
CA SER A 142 12.45 12.93 -5.31
C SER A 142 11.57 13.90 -6.10
N ILE A 143 10.32 14.11 -5.66
CA ILE A 143 9.42 15.10 -6.27
C ILE A 143 9.96 16.51 -6.03
N ALA A 144 10.33 16.86 -4.79
CA ALA A 144 10.84 18.19 -4.46
C ALA A 144 12.14 18.55 -5.20
N LYS A 145 13.01 17.57 -5.50
CA LYS A 145 14.24 17.79 -6.29
C LYS A 145 13.96 18.33 -7.70
N ARG A 146 12.78 18.04 -8.26
CA ARG A 146 12.34 18.56 -9.56
C ARG A 146 11.87 20.02 -9.49
N LYS A 147 11.83 20.61 -8.28
CA LYS A 147 11.45 22.01 -8.00
C LYS A 147 10.11 22.45 -8.61
N PRO A 148 9.02 21.66 -8.48
CA PRO A 148 7.69 22.11 -8.91
C PRO A 148 7.22 23.28 -8.04
N GLU A 149 6.48 24.21 -8.63
CA GLU A 149 5.72 25.20 -7.86
C GLU A 149 4.43 24.56 -7.33
N VAL A 150 3.77 23.73 -8.17
CA VAL A 150 2.52 23.04 -7.88
C VAL A 150 2.64 21.53 -8.13
N VAL A 151 2.41 20.74 -7.09
CA VAL A 151 2.25 19.28 -7.21
C VAL A 151 0.77 18.92 -7.20
N GLY A 152 0.32 18.25 -8.26
CA GLY A 152 -1.00 17.64 -8.34
C GLY A 152 -0.99 16.23 -7.79
N ILE A 153 -1.91 15.90 -6.89
CA ILE A 153 -2.12 14.54 -6.40
C ILE A 153 -3.31 13.94 -7.14
N TYR A 154 -3.06 12.98 -8.01
CA TYR A 154 -4.12 12.25 -8.70
C TYR A 154 -4.47 11.00 -7.91
N ARG A 155 -5.66 11.03 -7.30
CA ARG A 155 -6.23 10.05 -6.36
C ARG A 155 -5.51 9.99 -5.01
N LEU A 156 -6.30 9.86 -3.96
CA LEU A 156 -5.83 9.62 -2.59
C LEU A 156 -5.84 8.13 -2.24
N THR A 157 -6.56 7.34 -3.02
CA THR A 157 -6.72 5.90 -2.85
C THR A 157 -5.44 5.15 -3.23
N MET A 158 -5.11 4.10 -2.48
CA MET A 158 -3.87 3.34 -2.70
C MET A 158 -4.01 2.26 -3.75
N GLU A 159 -5.20 1.66 -3.80
CA GLU A 159 -5.59 0.61 -4.74
C GLU A 159 -6.73 1.17 -5.59
N SER A 160 -6.86 0.67 -6.82
CA SER A 160 -7.81 1.17 -7.82
C SER A 160 -9.29 1.08 -7.39
N GLN A 161 -9.60 0.27 -6.37
CA GLN A 161 -10.97 -0.01 -5.91
C GLN A 161 -11.26 0.40 -4.45
N SER A 162 -10.30 1.01 -3.75
CA SER A 162 -10.50 1.39 -2.34
C SER A 162 -11.22 2.73 -2.22
N ASP A 163 -12.22 2.83 -1.34
CA ASP A 163 -12.89 4.07 -0.93
C ASP A 163 -12.26 4.70 0.33
N ASN A 164 -11.26 4.03 0.92
CA ASN A 164 -10.66 4.42 2.19
C ASN A 164 -9.26 5.02 2.00
N PHE A 165 -9.15 6.32 2.26
CA PHE A 165 -7.90 7.08 2.16
C PHE A 165 -7.27 7.42 3.53
N ARG A 166 -7.89 7.14 4.68
CA ARG A 166 -7.44 7.64 6.00
C ARG A 166 -6.02 7.21 6.40
N GLU A 167 -5.59 6.02 5.98
CA GLU A 167 -4.21 5.52 6.19
C GLU A 167 -3.43 5.40 4.87
N SER A 168 -3.76 6.24 3.89
CA SER A 168 -3.06 6.27 2.59
C SER A 168 -1.62 6.76 2.74
N SER A 169 -0.68 6.10 2.08
CA SER A 169 0.73 6.53 2.01
C SER A 169 0.87 7.91 1.35
N THR A 170 -0.04 8.24 0.43
CA THR A 170 -0.16 9.54 -0.24
C THR A 170 -0.32 10.70 0.75
N ILE A 171 -1.09 10.52 1.84
CA ILE A 171 -1.31 11.58 2.83
C ILE A 171 -0.01 12.02 3.50
N SER A 172 0.85 11.06 3.88
CA SER A 172 2.14 11.38 4.48
C SER A 172 3.00 12.20 3.53
N ILE A 173 2.98 11.86 2.23
CA ILE A 173 3.75 12.58 1.22
C ILE A 173 3.21 14.00 1.00
N ILE A 174 1.88 14.18 0.96
CA ILE A 174 1.25 15.51 0.92
C ILE A 174 1.76 16.37 2.07
N LYS A 175 1.74 15.85 3.30
CA LYS A 175 2.24 16.58 4.48
C LYS A 175 3.73 16.95 4.35
N HIS A 176 4.56 16.05 3.82
CA HIS A 176 5.98 16.35 3.60
C HIS A 176 6.21 17.40 2.52
N LEU A 177 5.41 17.42 1.45
CA LEU A 177 5.48 18.43 0.40
C LEU A 177 5.05 19.82 0.92
N ILE A 178 3.95 19.88 1.68
CA ILE A 178 3.50 21.12 2.34
C ILE A 178 4.57 21.66 3.30
N ALA A 179 5.19 20.79 4.10
CA ALA A 179 6.27 21.17 5.01
C ALA A 179 7.53 21.71 4.29
N LYS A 180 7.66 21.46 2.97
CA LYS A 180 8.70 22.01 2.10
C LYS A 180 8.25 23.28 1.36
N ASN A 181 7.11 23.85 1.72
CA ASN A 181 6.48 25.02 1.07
C ASN A 181 6.13 24.81 -0.41
N ILE A 182 5.86 23.57 -0.82
CA ILE A 182 5.40 23.26 -2.17
C ILE A 182 3.87 23.30 -2.17
N ARG A 183 3.26 24.00 -3.14
CA ARG A 183 1.79 24.05 -3.25
C ARG A 183 1.29 22.67 -3.71
N VAL A 184 0.25 22.18 -3.05
CA VAL A 184 -0.37 20.90 -3.38
C VAL A 184 -1.84 21.13 -3.77
N ILE A 185 -2.24 20.53 -4.89
CA ILE A 185 -3.64 20.44 -5.31
C ILE A 185 -4.02 18.96 -5.45
N VAL A 186 -5.27 18.60 -5.18
CA VAL A 186 -5.72 17.20 -5.20
C VAL A 186 -6.84 17.04 -6.20
N TYR A 187 -6.83 15.93 -6.94
CA TYR A 187 -7.98 15.44 -7.67
C TYR A 187 -8.41 14.09 -7.06
N GLU A 188 -9.55 14.09 -6.36
CA GLU A 188 -10.17 12.88 -5.81
C GLU A 188 -11.70 12.97 -6.01
N PRO A 189 -12.24 12.31 -7.05
CA PRO A 189 -13.66 12.40 -7.39
C PRO A 189 -14.56 11.79 -6.30
N LEU A 190 -14.06 10.86 -5.49
CA LEU A 190 -14.84 10.21 -4.43
C LEU A 190 -14.96 11.06 -3.15
N LEU A 191 -14.22 12.16 -3.04
CA LEU A 191 -14.22 12.98 -1.83
C LEU A 191 -15.26 14.10 -1.95
N GLU A 192 -16.38 14.03 -1.25
CA GLU A 192 -17.44 15.06 -1.34
C GLU A 192 -17.07 16.42 -0.71
N SER A 193 -16.12 16.47 0.22
CA SER A 193 -15.68 17.71 0.87
C SER A 193 -14.89 18.62 -0.08
N ASP A 194 -15.08 19.94 0.00
CA ASP A 194 -14.32 20.94 -0.79
C ASP A 194 -12.88 21.15 -0.29
N ARG A 195 -12.55 20.64 0.91
CA ARG A 195 -11.19 20.70 1.48
C ARG A 195 -10.77 19.36 2.04
N PHE A 196 -9.51 19.01 1.79
CA PHE A 196 -8.81 17.87 2.35
C PHE A 196 -7.50 18.36 2.93
N ILE A 197 -7.21 18.18 4.22
CA ILE A 197 -5.90 18.55 4.84
C ILE A 197 -5.40 19.94 4.41
N GLU A 198 -6.29 20.95 4.42
CA GLU A 198 -5.99 22.34 4.00
C GLU A 198 -5.46 22.51 2.56
N VAL A 199 -5.49 21.45 1.73
CA VAL A 199 -5.16 21.51 0.30
C VAL A 199 -6.41 21.70 -0.53
N GLU A 200 -6.23 22.39 -1.64
CA GLU A 200 -7.27 22.69 -2.62
C GLU A 200 -7.66 21.43 -3.39
N LEU A 201 -8.96 21.15 -3.45
CA LEU A 201 -9.51 20.04 -4.22
C LEU A 201 -10.02 20.56 -5.57
N ILE A 202 -9.47 20.03 -6.65
CA ILE A 202 -9.87 20.34 -8.03
C ILE A 202 -10.84 19.27 -8.50
N ARG A 203 -12.02 19.69 -8.97
CA ARG A 203 -13.09 18.79 -9.42
C ARG A 203 -12.98 18.43 -10.90
N ASP A 204 -12.47 19.37 -11.70
CA ASP A 204 -12.27 19.17 -13.12
C ASP A 204 -10.87 18.58 -13.40
N VAL A 205 -10.83 17.43 -14.05
CA VAL A 205 -9.57 16.74 -14.30
C VAL A 205 -8.69 17.51 -15.30
N ALA A 206 -9.27 18.26 -16.24
CA ALA A 206 -8.51 19.04 -17.21
C ALA A 206 -7.86 20.26 -16.52
N GLU A 207 -8.59 20.96 -15.66
CA GLU A 207 -8.07 22.03 -14.82
C GLU A 207 -6.94 21.52 -13.90
N PHE A 208 -7.15 20.38 -13.25
CA PHE A 208 -6.14 19.74 -12.40
C PHE A 208 -4.85 19.47 -13.19
N LYS A 209 -4.99 18.85 -14.36
CA LYS A 209 -3.87 18.57 -15.25
C LYS A 209 -3.17 19.84 -15.70
N GLN A 210 -3.89 20.90 -16.04
CA GLN A 210 -3.30 22.15 -16.49
C GLN A 210 -2.48 22.84 -15.39
N ARG A 211 -2.99 22.83 -14.16
CA ARG A 211 -2.42 23.57 -13.02
C ARG A 211 -1.25 22.86 -12.34
N ALA A 212 -1.12 21.55 -12.48
CA ALA A 212 -0.04 20.77 -11.88
C ALA A 212 1.22 20.81 -12.76
N ASP A 213 2.36 21.20 -12.18
CA ASP A 213 3.66 21.08 -12.84
C ASP A 213 4.12 19.63 -12.86
N ILE A 214 3.80 18.90 -11.78
CA ILE A 214 4.06 17.47 -11.63
C ILE A 214 2.80 16.82 -11.06
N ILE A 215 2.40 15.69 -11.63
CA ILE A 215 1.27 14.90 -11.17
C ILE A 215 1.78 13.64 -10.48
N MET A 216 1.62 13.57 -9.16
CA MET A 216 1.94 12.39 -8.36
C MET A 216 0.75 11.42 -8.37
N THR A 217 1.00 10.15 -8.68
CA THR A 217 -0.01 9.09 -8.54
C THR A 217 0.60 7.74 -8.16
N ASN A 218 -0.05 7.02 -7.24
CA ASN A 218 0.46 5.73 -6.74
C ASN A 218 0.31 4.61 -7.79
N ARG A 219 -0.68 4.74 -8.67
CA ARG A 219 -0.97 3.83 -9.79
C ARG A 219 -1.27 4.63 -11.03
N VAL A 220 -0.64 4.29 -12.15
CA VAL A 220 -0.84 5.02 -13.39
C VAL A 220 -2.23 4.71 -13.95
N SER A 221 -2.98 5.77 -14.26
CA SER A 221 -4.32 5.69 -14.84
C SER A 221 -4.27 6.08 -16.33
N PRO A 222 -5.05 5.43 -17.21
CA PRO A 222 -5.24 5.89 -18.59
C PRO A 222 -5.69 7.34 -18.69
N ASP A 223 -6.40 7.86 -17.68
CA ASP A 223 -6.83 9.26 -17.64
C ASP A 223 -5.66 10.26 -17.63
N LEU A 224 -4.42 9.83 -17.35
CA LEU A 224 -3.24 10.68 -17.33
C LEU A 224 -2.36 10.53 -18.58
N SER A 225 -2.78 9.75 -19.58
CA SER A 225 -1.94 9.42 -20.75
C SER A 225 -1.52 10.64 -21.57
N ASP A 226 -2.36 11.67 -21.60
CA ASP A 226 -2.14 12.95 -22.29
C ASP A 226 -1.12 13.88 -21.58
N VAL A 227 -0.74 13.56 -20.35
CA VAL A 227 0.20 14.34 -19.51
C VAL A 227 1.28 13.48 -18.88
N ILE A 228 1.59 12.34 -19.49
CA ILE A 228 2.48 11.30 -18.92
C ILE A 228 3.90 11.82 -18.65
N ASP A 229 4.35 12.81 -19.41
CA ASP A 229 5.66 13.46 -19.30
C ASP A 229 5.89 14.15 -17.95
N LYS A 230 4.81 14.60 -17.31
CA LYS A 230 4.85 15.21 -15.98
C LYS A 230 4.27 14.34 -14.86
N VAL A 231 3.95 13.08 -15.16
CA VAL A 231 3.51 12.12 -14.14
C VAL A 231 4.72 11.58 -13.38
N TYR A 232 4.66 11.66 -12.06
CA TYR A 232 5.54 10.96 -11.15
C TYR A 232 4.80 9.77 -10.55
N SER A 233 5.25 8.56 -10.92
CA SER A 233 4.80 7.31 -10.32
C SER A 233 5.96 6.33 -10.22
N ARG A 234 5.84 5.37 -9.29
CA ARG A 234 6.74 4.20 -9.17
C ARG A 234 6.01 2.90 -9.52
N ASP A 235 4.81 2.99 -10.08
CA ASP A 235 4.06 1.85 -10.57
C ASP A 235 4.75 1.26 -11.82
N ILE A 236 4.95 -0.05 -11.82
CA ILE A 236 5.61 -0.78 -12.91
C ILE A 236 4.61 -1.69 -13.65
N TYR A 237 3.70 -2.32 -12.90
CA TYR A 237 2.89 -3.42 -13.40
C TYR A 237 1.41 -3.09 -13.55
N LEU A 238 0.96 -1.88 -13.18
CA LEU A 238 -0.45 -1.45 -13.27
C LEU A 238 -1.41 -2.39 -12.52
N ARG A 239 -0.94 -2.99 -11.42
CA ARG A 239 -1.67 -3.96 -10.59
C ARG A 239 -1.38 -3.73 -9.11
N ASP A 240 -2.12 -4.44 -8.26
CA ASP A 240 -2.11 -4.34 -6.79
C ASP A 240 -2.56 -2.95 -6.28
#